data_AF-A0A8T5BJZ3-F1
#
_entry.id   AF-A0A8T5BJZ3-F1
#
_cell.length_a   1.000
_cell.length_b   1.000
_cell.length_c   1.000
_cell.angle_alpha   90.00
_cell.angle_beta   90.00
_cell.angle_gamma   90.00
#
_symmetry.space_group_name_H-M   'P 1'
#
loop_
_entity.id
_entity.type
_entity.pdbx_description
1 polymer ?
#
loop_
_entity_poly.entity_id
_entity_poly.type
_entity_poly.pdbx_seq_one_letter_code
_entity_poly.pdbx_strand_id
1 'polypeptide(L)'
;MGSRKIFALDTSAFIAGFNPSEIDYDVYSVPNVEKELIKAGLPKVRFQTAVESGKLKIQTPHARYVEAVKESATETGDIFCLSEADILVLALAAQLKDEGNTPIVVTDDYSMQNVASKNNISFTSLATFGIRYRLQWQVYCPACHKKYPSNYKHKDCEICGTKLKRKPKTKNPTNQQT
;
A
#
# COMPACT_ATOMS: atom_id res chain seq x y z
N MET A 1 -21.79 -18.41 -4.86
CA MET A 1 -21.25 -17.32 -5.70
C MET A 1 -19.75 -17.33 -5.53
N GLY A 2 -18.99 -17.64 -6.58
CA GLY A 2 -17.53 -17.74 -6.48
C GLY A 2 -16.91 -16.35 -6.25
N SER A 3 -15.99 -16.25 -5.29
CA SER A 3 -15.21 -15.03 -5.06
C SER A 3 -14.42 -14.66 -6.31
N ARG A 4 -14.63 -13.47 -6.87
CA ARG A 4 -13.85 -12.99 -8.02
C ARG A 4 -12.49 -12.48 -7.55
N LYS A 5 -11.43 -12.87 -8.25
CA LYS A 5 -10.10 -12.29 -8.05
C LYS A 5 -10.08 -10.89 -8.66
N ILE A 6 -9.56 -9.94 -7.91
CA ILE A 6 -9.49 -8.52 -8.30
C ILE A 6 -8.07 -8.02 -8.05
N PHE A 7 -7.54 -7.19 -8.95
CA PHE A 7 -6.26 -6.53 -8.74
C PHE A 7 -6.45 -5.08 -8.33
N ALA A 8 -5.77 -4.66 -7.26
CA ALA A 8 -5.68 -3.26 -6.85
C ALA A 8 -4.27 -2.75 -7.18
N LEU A 9 -4.17 -1.79 -8.10
CA LEU A 9 -2.89 -1.29 -8.60
C LEU A 9 -2.49 0.02 -7.92
N ASP A 10 -1.24 0.06 -7.44
CA ASP A 10 -0.57 1.29 -7.03
C ASP A 10 0.24 1.90 -8.19
N THR A 11 0.89 3.03 -7.90
CA THR A 11 1.79 3.73 -8.83
C THR A 11 2.97 2.86 -9.30
N SER A 12 3.57 2.06 -8.41
CA SER A 12 4.70 1.18 -8.72
C SER A 12 4.33 0.11 -9.76
N ALA A 13 3.09 -0.39 -9.76
CA ALA A 13 2.61 -1.34 -10.75
C ALA A 13 2.65 -0.78 -12.17
N PHE A 14 2.20 0.48 -12.36
CA PHE A 14 2.23 1.14 -13.67
C PHE A 14 3.66 1.48 -14.12
N ILE A 15 4.53 1.86 -13.18
CA ILE A 15 5.95 2.15 -13.45
C ILE A 15 6.70 0.88 -13.86
N ALA A 16 6.43 -0.25 -13.19
CA ALA A 16 7.01 -1.55 -13.53
C ALA A 16 6.50 -2.11 -14.87
N GLY A 17 5.48 -1.49 -15.45
CA GLY A 17 4.96 -1.82 -16.77
C GLY A 17 3.90 -2.91 -16.76
N PHE A 18 3.20 -3.09 -15.64
CA PHE A 18 1.98 -3.90 -15.59
C PHE A 18 0.98 -3.40 -16.63
N ASN A 19 0.46 -4.32 -17.46
CA ASN A 19 -0.52 -4.01 -18.48
C ASN A 19 -1.89 -4.56 -18.07
N PRO A 20 -2.83 -3.72 -17.60
CA PRO A 20 -4.18 -4.16 -17.23
C PRO A 20 -4.95 -4.82 -18.39
N SER A 21 -4.58 -4.51 -19.64
CA SER A 21 -5.27 -5.00 -20.83
C SER A 21 -5.05 -6.49 -21.11
N GLU A 22 -3.97 -7.07 -20.58
CA GLU A 22 -3.57 -8.47 -20.81
C GLU A 22 -4.19 -9.43 -19.78
N ILE A 23 -4.97 -8.90 -18.84
CA ILE A 23 -5.44 -9.62 -17.66
C ILE A 23 -6.95 -9.77 -17.73
N ASP A 24 -7.43 -11.00 -17.53
CA ASP A 24 -8.87 -11.34 -17.55
C ASP A 24 -9.54 -11.21 -16.17
N TYR A 25 -9.02 -10.32 -15.33
CA TYR A 25 -9.52 -10.05 -13.99
C TYR A 25 -9.92 -8.59 -13.89
N ASP A 26 -10.88 -8.28 -13.00
CA ASP A 26 -11.22 -6.90 -12.73
C ASP A 26 -10.02 -6.18 -12.08
N VAL A 27 -9.68 -5.01 -12.63
CA VAL A 27 -8.56 -4.18 -12.15
C VAL A 27 -9.09 -2.86 -11.63
N TYR A 28 -8.64 -2.48 -10.44
CA TYR A 28 -9.03 -1.27 -9.76
C TYR A 28 -7.81 -0.42 -9.39
N SER A 29 -8.01 0.89 -9.33
CA SER A 29 -7.08 1.81 -8.69
C SER A 29 -7.86 2.98 -8.07
N VAL A 30 -7.13 3.90 -7.44
CA VAL A 30 -7.71 5.05 -6.74
C VAL A 30 -7.36 6.35 -7.47
N PRO A 31 -8.18 7.41 -7.37
CA PRO A 31 -7.91 8.68 -8.04
C PRO A 31 -6.56 9.30 -7.68
N ASN A 32 -6.05 9.04 -6.47
CA ASN A 32 -4.78 9.61 -6.02
C ASN A 32 -3.56 9.01 -6.75
N VAL A 33 -3.65 7.78 -7.25
CA VAL A 33 -2.58 7.17 -8.07
C VAL A 33 -2.41 7.95 -9.38
N GLU A 34 -3.51 8.40 -9.99
CA GLU A 34 -3.45 9.25 -11.19
C GLU A 34 -2.66 10.54 -10.93
N LYS A 35 -2.83 11.15 -9.75
CA LYS A 35 -2.13 12.38 -9.36
C LYS A 35 -0.62 12.17 -9.22
N GLU A 36 -0.19 11.00 -8.75
CA GLU A 36 1.24 10.68 -8.67
C GLU A 36 1.86 10.44 -10.06
N LEU A 37 1.08 9.87 -10.98
CA LEU A 37 1.50 9.60 -12.35
C LEU A 37 1.61 10.84 -13.24
N ILE A 38 1.21 12.04 -12.78
CA ILE A 38 1.20 13.29 -13.58
C ILE A 38 2.56 13.56 -14.24
N LYS A 39 3.67 13.20 -13.59
CA LYS A 39 5.03 13.45 -14.11
C LYS A 39 5.63 12.27 -14.89
N ALA A 40 4.90 11.16 -15.02
CA ALA A 40 5.48 9.87 -15.36
C ALA A 40 5.43 9.48 -16.84
N GLY A 41 5.09 10.37 -17.78
CA GLY A 41 5.16 10.08 -19.22
C GLY A 41 4.36 8.83 -19.63
N LEU A 42 5.06 7.74 -20.01
CA LEU A 42 4.46 6.49 -20.52
C LEU A 42 3.52 5.77 -19.52
N PRO A 43 3.88 5.59 -18.23
CA PRO A 43 2.96 5.14 -17.18
C PRO A 43 1.61 5.88 -17.14
N LYS A 44 1.59 7.20 -17.33
CA LYS A 44 0.34 7.98 -17.38
C LYS A 44 -0.51 7.60 -18.58
N VAL A 45 0.11 7.48 -19.76
CA VAL A 45 -0.59 7.05 -20.99
C VAL A 45 -1.22 5.68 -20.78
N ARG A 46 -0.47 4.72 -20.22
CA ARG A 46 -0.99 3.37 -19.90
C ARG A 46 -2.16 3.40 -18.95
N PHE A 47 -2.06 4.18 -17.88
CA PHE A 47 -3.15 4.37 -16.91
C PHE A 47 -4.39 4.92 -17.62
N GLN A 48 -4.25 6.01 -18.38
CA GLN A 48 -5.36 6.66 -19.05
C GLN A 48 -6.02 5.76 -20.10
N THR A 49 -5.24 5.09 -20.94
CA THR A 49 -5.77 4.11 -21.91
C THR A 49 -6.51 2.96 -21.22
N ALA A 50 -6.02 2.48 -20.07
CA ALA A 50 -6.69 1.43 -19.32
C ALA A 50 -8.04 1.90 -18.73
N VAL A 51 -8.11 3.15 -18.27
CA VAL A 51 -9.38 3.75 -17.80
C VAL A 51 -10.35 3.93 -18.96
N GLU A 52 -9.91 4.53 -20.07
CA GLU A 52 -10.75 4.82 -21.24
C GLU A 52 -11.29 3.53 -21.91
N SER A 53 -10.49 2.46 -21.92
CA SER A 53 -10.91 1.14 -22.42
C SER A 53 -11.81 0.36 -21.46
N GLY A 54 -12.07 0.87 -20.25
CA GLY A 54 -12.85 0.21 -19.21
C GLY A 54 -12.14 -0.98 -18.55
N LYS A 55 -10.86 -1.21 -18.86
CA LYS A 55 -10.04 -2.27 -18.27
C LYS A 55 -9.57 -1.94 -16.84
N LEU A 56 -9.48 -0.65 -16.50
CA LEU A 56 -9.17 -0.15 -15.17
C LEU A 56 -10.34 0.66 -14.60
N LYS A 57 -10.85 0.25 -13.44
CA LYS A 57 -11.92 0.95 -12.73
C LYS A 57 -11.34 1.84 -11.64
N ILE A 58 -11.66 3.13 -11.67
CA ILE A 58 -11.26 4.06 -10.61
C ILE A 58 -12.35 4.13 -9.56
N GLN A 59 -12.00 3.80 -8.31
CA GLN A 59 -12.94 3.79 -7.19
C GLN A 59 -12.32 4.45 -5.98
N THR A 60 -13.10 5.30 -5.30
CA THR A 60 -12.70 5.87 -4.01
C THR A 60 -13.24 4.99 -2.89
N PRO A 61 -12.40 4.51 -1.95
CA PRO A 61 -12.86 3.69 -0.84
C PRO A 61 -13.70 4.50 0.16
N HIS A 62 -14.58 3.83 0.90
CA HIS A 62 -15.31 4.46 2.00
C HIS A 62 -14.36 4.84 3.15
N ALA A 63 -14.66 5.97 3.81
CA ALA A 63 -13.84 6.51 4.89
C ALA A 63 -13.57 5.51 6.03
N ARG A 64 -14.53 4.63 6.36
CA ARG A 64 -14.35 3.59 7.38
C ARG A 64 -13.16 2.66 7.10
N TYR A 65 -12.91 2.34 5.83
CA TYR A 65 -11.78 1.49 5.43
C TYR A 65 -10.46 2.24 5.46
N VAL A 66 -10.50 3.53 5.12
CA VAL A 66 -9.33 4.42 5.21
C VAL A 66 -8.84 4.53 6.65
N GLU A 67 -9.74 4.74 7.61
CA GLU A 67 -9.38 4.83 9.02
C GLU A 67 -8.87 3.48 9.57
N ALA A 68 -9.51 2.36 9.24
CA ALA A 68 -9.04 1.02 9.64
C ALA A 68 -7.62 0.70 9.12
N VAL A 69 -7.31 1.11 7.89
CA VAL A 69 -5.96 0.94 7.32
C VAL A 69 -4.95 1.86 8.01
N LYS A 70 -5.31 3.11 8.32
CA LYS A 70 -4.45 4.03 9.09
C LYS A 70 -4.12 3.49 10.47
N GLU A 71 -5.11 2.91 11.16
CA GLU A 71 -4.90 2.24 12.45
C GLU A 71 -3.91 1.08 12.30
N SER A 72 -4.11 0.21 11.31
CA SER A 72 -3.20 -0.90 11.02
C SER A 72 -1.78 -0.42 10.70
N ALA A 73 -1.63 0.62 9.89
CA ALA A 73 -0.33 1.21 9.55
C ALA A 73 0.34 1.86 10.77
N THR A 74 -0.45 2.38 11.71
CA THR A 74 0.04 2.91 12.98
C THR A 74 0.50 1.78 13.91
N GLU A 75 -0.20 0.65 13.93
CA GLU A 75 0.21 -0.53 14.71
C GLU A 75 1.51 -1.15 14.18
N THR A 76 1.69 -1.22 12.86
CA THR A 76 2.95 -1.71 12.26
C THR A 76 4.06 -0.67 12.32
N GLY A 77 3.72 0.61 12.46
CA GLY A 77 4.67 1.73 12.40
C GLY A 77 5.08 2.11 10.96
N ASP A 78 4.28 1.72 9.97
CA ASP A 78 4.46 2.07 8.56
C ASP A 78 3.81 3.41 8.17
N ILE A 79 2.97 3.98 9.05
CA ILE A 79 2.23 5.23 8.78
C ILE A 79 3.11 6.41 8.34
N PHE A 80 4.39 6.45 8.75
CA PHE A 80 5.33 7.51 8.37
C PHE A 80 5.87 7.40 6.94
N CYS A 81 5.78 6.20 6.35
CA CYS A 81 6.33 5.88 5.05
C CYS A 81 5.26 5.76 3.97
N LEU A 82 4.01 5.46 4.34
CA LEU A 82 2.91 5.38 3.41
C LEU A 82 2.46 6.76 2.94
N SER A 83 2.27 6.90 1.63
CA SER A 83 1.62 8.03 0.98
C SER A 83 0.09 7.99 1.20
N GLU A 84 -0.60 9.06 0.83
CA GLU A 84 -2.07 9.07 0.80
C GLU A 84 -2.61 8.06 -0.23
N ALA A 85 -1.95 7.92 -1.39
CA ALA A 85 -2.34 6.96 -2.41
C ALA A 85 -2.22 5.52 -1.88
N ASP A 86 -1.15 5.20 -1.17
CA ASP A 86 -0.90 3.86 -0.62
C ASP A 86 -2.02 3.46 0.36
N ILE A 87 -2.40 4.38 1.25
CA ILE A 87 -3.49 4.17 2.21
C ILE A 87 -4.81 3.92 1.48
N LEU A 88 -5.11 4.71 0.45
CA LEU A 88 -6.33 4.57 -0.33
C LEU A 88 -6.38 3.24 -1.11
N VAL A 89 -5.27 2.80 -1.70
CA VAL A 89 -5.19 1.50 -2.40
C VAL A 89 -5.44 0.34 -1.43
N LEU A 90 -4.79 0.37 -0.26
CA LEU A 90 -5.00 -0.64 0.79
C LEU A 90 -6.45 -0.63 1.31
N ALA A 91 -7.04 0.55 1.49
CA ALA A 91 -8.42 0.70 1.93
C ALA A 91 -9.42 0.20 0.89
N LEU A 92 -9.16 0.44 -0.40
CA LEU A 92 -9.98 -0.11 -1.48
C LEU A 92 -9.90 -1.63 -1.53
N ALA A 93 -8.71 -2.21 -1.34
CA ALA A 93 -8.56 -3.65 -1.24
C ALA A 93 -9.30 -4.22 -0.02
N ALA A 94 -9.23 -3.57 1.15
CA ALA A 94 -10.01 -3.97 2.32
C ALA A 94 -11.53 -3.94 2.05
N GLN A 95 -12.00 -2.87 1.39
CA GLN A 95 -13.40 -2.74 1.01
C GLN A 95 -13.87 -3.86 0.07
N LEU A 96 -13.13 -4.11 -1.02
CA LEU A 96 -13.49 -5.12 -2.01
C LEU A 96 -13.51 -6.53 -1.39
N LYS A 97 -12.65 -6.79 -0.40
CA LYS A 97 -12.64 -8.04 0.36
C LYS A 97 -13.92 -8.22 1.16
N ASP A 98 -14.36 -7.18 1.86
CA ASP A 98 -15.61 -7.20 2.62
C ASP A 98 -16.85 -7.35 1.72
N GLU A 99 -16.77 -6.86 0.49
CA GLU A 99 -17.80 -7.05 -0.55
C GLU A 99 -17.82 -8.49 -1.11
N GLY A 100 -16.95 -9.38 -0.61
CA GLY A 100 -16.91 -10.81 -0.97
C GLY A 100 -15.94 -11.15 -2.11
N ASN A 101 -15.06 -10.22 -2.50
CA ASN A 101 -14.04 -10.47 -3.52
C ASN A 101 -12.71 -10.94 -2.90
N THR A 102 -11.80 -11.37 -3.76
CA THR A 102 -10.43 -11.75 -3.38
C THR A 102 -9.44 -10.76 -3.98
N PRO A 103 -9.23 -9.60 -3.33
CA PRO A 103 -8.34 -8.57 -3.85
C PRO A 103 -6.86 -8.94 -3.65
N ILE A 104 -6.08 -8.61 -4.67
CA ILE A 104 -4.62 -8.75 -4.71
C ILE A 104 -4.04 -7.37 -4.96
N VAL A 105 -3.32 -6.82 -3.99
CA VAL A 105 -2.60 -5.54 -4.14
C VAL A 105 -1.32 -5.80 -4.93
N VAL A 106 -1.16 -5.13 -6.07
CA VAL A 106 0.06 -5.20 -6.87
C VAL A 106 0.96 -4.05 -6.45
N THR A 107 2.06 -4.35 -5.77
CA THR A 107 3.00 -3.35 -5.26
C THR A 107 4.36 -3.96 -4.96
N ASP A 108 5.42 -3.20 -5.22
CA ASP A 108 6.78 -3.53 -4.79
C ASP A 108 7.17 -2.81 -3.47
N ASP A 109 6.28 -2.00 -2.87
CA ASP A 109 6.57 -1.32 -1.60
C ASP A 109 6.41 -2.25 -0.40
N TYR A 110 7.51 -2.45 0.34
CA TYR A 110 7.52 -3.29 1.54
C TYR A 110 6.51 -2.84 2.61
N SER A 111 6.37 -1.53 2.82
CA SER A 111 5.46 -0.95 3.81
C SER A 111 4.01 -1.25 3.45
N MET A 112 3.65 -1.14 2.16
CA MET A 112 2.32 -1.53 1.69
C MET A 112 2.05 -3.02 1.89
N GLN A 113 3.00 -3.88 1.49
CA GLN A 113 2.89 -5.33 1.68
C GLN A 113 2.78 -5.73 3.16
N ASN A 114 3.49 -5.05 4.05
CA ASN A 114 3.44 -5.31 5.49
C ASN A 114 2.05 -4.99 6.08
N VAL A 115 1.47 -3.85 5.70
CA VAL A 115 0.11 -3.46 6.11
C VAL A 115 -0.96 -4.33 5.46
N ALA A 116 -0.81 -4.70 4.19
CA ALA A 116 -1.69 -5.65 3.50
C ALA A 116 -1.71 -7.00 4.23
N SER A 117 -0.52 -7.53 4.55
CA SER A 117 -0.39 -8.79 5.29
C SER A 117 -1.03 -8.73 6.67
N LYS A 118 -0.89 -7.61 7.40
CA LYS A 118 -1.57 -7.38 8.69
C LYS A 118 -3.10 -7.39 8.55
N ASN A 119 -3.64 -6.85 7.45
CA ASN A 119 -5.08 -6.84 7.14
C ASN A 119 -5.57 -8.12 6.46
N ASN A 120 -4.72 -9.15 6.34
CA ASN A 120 -5.01 -10.39 5.62
C ASN A 120 -5.45 -10.14 4.17
N ILE A 121 -4.88 -9.13 3.53
CA ILE A 121 -5.07 -8.80 2.11
C ILE A 121 -3.92 -9.45 1.34
N SER A 122 -4.23 -10.12 0.24
CA SER A 122 -3.21 -10.71 -0.63
C SER A 122 -2.47 -9.61 -1.39
N PHE A 123 -1.20 -9.81 -1.67
CA PHE A 123 -0.41 -8.90 -2.50
C PHE A 123 0.50 -9.70 -3.42
N THR A 124 0.92 -9.07 -4.52
CA THR A 124 1.93 -9.61 -5.42
C THR A 124 2.95 -8.53 -5.76
N SER A 125 4.21 -8.94 -5.79
CA SER A 125 5.32 -8.12 -6.25
C SER A 125 5.54 -8.34 -7.75
N LEU A 126 6.09 -7.34 -8.44
CA LEU A 126 6.39 -7.43 -9.87
C LEU A 126 7.88 -7.56 -10.11
N ALA A 127 8.68 -6.66 -9.53
CA ALA A 127 10.13 -6.63 -9.69
C ALA A 127 10.88 -7.24 -8.49
N THR A 128 10.19 -7.46 -7.35
CA THR A 128 10.81 -7.93 -6.11
C THR A 128 10.31 -9.31 -5.67
N PHE A 129 11.02 -9.96 -4.74
CA PHE A 129 10.64 -11.25 -4.16
C PHE A 129 9.49 -11.16 -3.12
N GLY A 130 8.96 -9.96 -2.84
CA GLY A 130 7.97 -9.72 -1.79
C GLY A 130 8.51 -9.84 -0.35
N ILE A 131 7.66 -9.51 0.64
CA ILE A 131 8.04 -9.59 2.05
C ILE A 131 8.18 -11.05 2.55
N ARG A 132 9.27 -11.30 3.28
CA ARG A 132 9.49 -12.58 4.00
C ARG A 132 9.08 -12.53 5.47
N TYR A 133 8.91 -11.32 6.02
CA TYR A 133 8.65 -11.10 7.42
C TYR A 133 7.73 -9.90 7.64
N ARG A 134 6.79 -10.01 8.57
CA ARG A 134 6.08 -8.87 9.12
C ARG A 134 6.98 -8.16 10.12
N LEU A 135 7.19 -6.87 9.91
CA LEU A 135 8.02 -6.04 10.78
C LEU A 135 7.13 -5.08 11.56
N GLN A 136 7.33 -4.98 12.87
CA GLN A 136 6.87 -3.81 13.61
C GLN A 136 8.03 -2.84 13.75
N TRP A 137 7.79 -1.58 13.48
CA TRP A 137 8.80 -0.55 13.47
C TRP A 137 8.80 0.26 14.77
N GLN A 138 9.98 0.48 15.35
CA GLN A 138 10.20 1.43 16.42
C GLN A 138 10.71 2.74 15.82
N VAL A 139 9.95 3.82 16.00
CA VAL A 139 10.38 5.17 15.65
C VAL A 139 11.39 5.68 16.68
N TYR A 140 12.47 6.30 16.21
CA TYR A 140 13.51 6.86 17.06
C TYR A 140 14.21 8.05 16.40
N CYS A 141 14.76 8.94 17.21
CA CYS A 141 15.63 10.02 16.74
C CYS A 141 17.07 9.50 16.56
N PRO A 142 17.71 9.68 15.39
CA PRO A 142 19.08 9.22 15.18
C PRO A 142 20.13 10.06 15.94
N ALA A 143 19.81 11.32 16.31
CA ALA A 143 20.73 12.22 17.01
C ALA A 143 20.67 12.06 18.55
N CYS A 144 19.51 12.31 19.17
CA CYS A 144 19.35 12.20 20.63
C CYS A 144 18.87 10.82 21.13
N HIS A 145 18.67 9.85 20.23
CA HIS A 145 18.25 8.48 20.54
C HIS A 145 16.89 8.29 21.23
N LYS A 146 16.10 9.37 21.40
CA LYS A 146 14.73 9.27 21.92
C LYS A 146 13.88 8.33 21.06
N LYS A 147 13.15 7.43 21.71
CA LYS A 147 12.19 6.52 21.09
C LYS A 147 10.80 7.15 21.13
N TYR A 148 10.05 6.99 20.05
CA TYR A 148 8.70 7.51 19.92
C TYR A 148 7.70 6.35 19.78
N PRO A 149 6.49 6.48 20.32
CA PRO A 149 5.43 5.52 20.06
C PRO A 149 5.05 5.56 18.57
N SER A 150 4.46 4.47 18.07
CA SER A 150 4.14 4.33 16.65
C SER A 150 3.04 5.29 16.17
N ASN A 151 2.22 5.80 17.09
CA ASN A 151 1.19 6.82 16.86
C ASN A 151 1.69 8.27 16.96
N TYR A 152 2.99 8.49 17.11
CA TYR A 152 3.56 9.84 17.13
C TYR A 152 3.29 10.53 15.79
N LYS A 153 2.80 11.77 15.81
CA LYS A 153 2.31 12.43 14.57
C LYS A 153 3.37 13.25 13.84
N HIS A 154 4.46 13.60 14.50
CA HIS A 154 5.48 14.48 13.92
C HIS A 154 6.59 13.67 13.25
N LYS A 155 7.12 14.18 12.15
CA LYS A 155 8.27 13.58 11.46
C LYS A 155 9.61 14.00 12.08
N ASP A 156 9.58 14.99 12.98
CA ASP A 156 10.75 15.58 13.61
C ASP A 156 10.75 15.34 15.12
N CYS A 157 11.96 15.24 15.67
CA CYS A 157 12.21 15.03 17.09
C CYS A 157 11.78 16.25 17.91
N GLU A 158 10.93 16.06 18.92
CA GLU A 158 10.50 17.15 19.82
C GLU A 158 11.62 17.69 20.72
N ILE A 159 12.76 16.98 20.82
CA ILE A 159 13.91 17.41 21.63
C ILE A 159 14.92 18.21 20.81
N CYS A 160 15.28 17.73 19.62
CA CYS A 160 16.42 18.27 18.86
C CYS A 160 16.09 18.64 17.42
N GLY A 161 14.82 18.56 17.00
CA GLY A 161 14.36 18.90 15.65
C GLY A 161 14.84 17.97 14.54
N THR A 162 15.65 16.95 14.84
CA THR A 162 16.15 16.02 13.82
C THR A 162 15.03 15.13 13.29
N LYS A 163 15.02 14.90 11.97
CA LYS A 163 14.09 13.99 11.31
C LYS A 163 14.18 12.57 11.88
N LEU A 164 13.04 12.01 12.28
CA LEU A 164 12.95 10.70 12.88
C LEU A 164 13.21 9.59 11.86
N LYS A 165 13.74 8.48 12.36
CA LYS A 165 13.96 7.24 11.61
C LYS A 165 13.23 6.08 12.28
N ARG A 166 13.08 4.98 11.54
CA ARG A 166 12.52 3.74 12.05
C ARG A 166 13.56 2.63 12.05
N LYS A 167 13.45 1.73 13.03
CA LYS A 167 14.24 0.49 13.08
C LYS A 167 13.33 -0.70 13.41
N PRO A 168 13.63 -1.92 12.93
CA PRO A 168 12.82 -3.09 13.24
C PRO A 168 12.81 -3.33 14.76
N LYS A 169 11.61 -3.49 15.33
CA LYS A 169 11.39 -3.84 16.74
C LYS A 169 11.14 -5.33 16.90
N THR A 170 10.26 -5.87 16.06
CA THR A 170 9.93 -7.30 16.01
C THR A 170 9.92 -7.76 14.57
N LYS A 171 10.17 -9.05 14.38
CA LYS A 171 10.25 -9.71 13.09
C LYS A 171 9.55 -11.06 13.20
N ASN A 172 8.40 -11.17 12.54
CA ASN A 172 7.61 -12.40 12.50
C ASN A 172 7.59 -12.94 11.07
N PRO A 173 7.78 -14.25 10.84
CA PRO A 173 7.64 -14.81 9.50
C PRO A 173 6.22 -14.59 8.96
N THR A 174 6.11 -14.32 7.66
CA THR A 174 4.80 -14.28 6.97
C THR A 174 4.35 -15.71 6.67
N ASN A 175 3.14 -16.09 7.11
CA ASN A 175 2.55 -17.41 6.85
C ASN A 175 2.00 -17.59 5.41
N GLN A 176 2.46 -16.79 4.45
CA GLN A 176 1.97 -16.86 3.08
C GLN A 176 3.02 -17.55 2.20
N GLN A 177 2.69 -18.78 1.81
CA GLN A 177 3.34 -19.53 0.75
C GLN A 177 3.15 -18.77 -0.57
N THR A 178 4.25 -18.60 -1.30
CA THR A 178 4.30 -18.26 -2.72
C THR A 178 3.34 -19.09 -3.56
#